data_AF-A0A7Y2N5M1-F1
#
_entry.id   AF-A0A7Y2N5M1-F1
#
_cell.length_a   1.000
_cell.length_b   1.000
_cell.length_c   1.000
_cell.angle_alpha   90.00
_cell.angle_beta   90.00
_cell.angle_gamma   90.00
#
_symmetry.space_group_name_H-M   'P 1'
#
loop_
_entity.id
_entity.type
_entity.pdbx_description
1 polymer ?
#
loop_
_entity_poly.entity_id
_entity_poly.type
_entity_poly.pdbx_seq_one_letter_code
_entity_poly.pdbx_strand_id
1 'polypeptide(L)' 'MTAKYYTQFVLTDAEYQGGNEFCGVVELSQPMAQDSDKRDIEAILARDLDLSQSAVRLVSWSRLH' A
#
# COMPACT_ATOMS: atom_id res chain seq x y z
N MET A 1 -11.11 9.49 13.58
CA MET A 1 -10.88 8.06 13.89
C MET A 1 -9.89 7.55 12.89
N THR A 2 -8.77 6.99 13.35
CA THR A 2 -7.83 6.31 12.46
C THR A 2 -8.43 4.98 12.00
N ALA A 3 -8.06 4.54 10.80
CA ALA A 3 -8.52 3.28 10.23
C ALA A 3 -7.31 2.41 9.90
N LYS A 4 -7.36 1.15 10.32
CA LYS A 4 -6.30 0.17 10.07
C LYS A 4 -6.64 -0.67 8.85
N TYR A 5 -5.65 -0.89 8.01
CA TYR A 5 -5.78 -1.70 6.80
C TYR A 5 -4.64 -2.70 6.74
N TYR A 6 -4.98 -3.95 6.47
CA TYR A 6 -4.01 -4.92 6.01
C TYR A 6 -3.68 -4.59 4.55
N THR A 7 -2.39 -4.51 4.26
CA THR A 7 -1.87 -4.29 2.90
C THR A 7 -0.84 -5.35 2.56
N GLN A 8 -0.85 -5.75 1.31
CA GLN A 8 0.19 -6.57 0.70
C GLN A 8 0.49 -5.99 -0.66
N PHE A 9 1.75 -5.72 -0.96
CA PHE A 9 2.19 -5.12 -2.20
C PHE A 9 3.57 -5.64 -2.62
N VAL A 10 3.87 -5.49 -3.90
CA VAL A 10 5.17 -5.85 -4.48
C VAL A 10 5.85 -4.60 -5.00
N LEU A 11 7.14 -4.43 -4.70
CA LEU A 11 7.99 -3.40 -5.27
C LEU A 11 8.62 -3.89 -6.57
N THR A 12 8.32 -3.26 -7.69
CA THR A 12 8.84 -3.71 -9.00
C THR A 12 10.17 -3.07 -9.39
N ASP A 13 10.49 -1.92 -8.79
CA ASP A 13 11.68 -1.12 -9.13
C ASP A 13 12.79 -1.20 -8.07
N ALA A 14 12.49 -1.81 -6.92
CA ALA A 14 13.49 -2.05 -5.91
C ALA A 14 14.27 -3.33 -6.28
N GLU A 15 15.55 -3.21 -6.62
CA GLU A 15 16.50 -4.33 -6.58
C GLU A 15 16.73 -4.73 -5.11
N TYR A 16 15.67 -5.19 -4.44
CA TYR A 16 15.73 -5.63 -3.05
C TYR A 16 16.12 -7.11 -3.03
N GLN A 17 17.38 -7.38 -2.67
CA GLN A 17 17.97 -8.72 -2.68
C GLN A 17 17.31 -9.74 -1.73
N GLY A 18 16.31 -9.31 -0.92
CA GLY A 18 15.57 -10.13 0.04
C GLY A 18 14.16 -10.55 -0.40
N GLY A 19 13.73 -10.14 -1.61
CA GLY A 19 12.36 -10.32 -2.07
C GLY A 19 11.62 -8.99 -2.14
N ASN A 20 10.77 -8.89 -3.15
CA ASN A 20 10.11 -7.65 -3.51
C ASN A 20 8.68 -7.57 -2.95
N GLU A 21 8.26 -8.54 -2.14
CA GLU A 21 6.91 -8.63 -1.60
C GLU A 21 6.88 -8.21 -0.13
N PHE A 22 5.95 -7.31 0.19
CA PHE A 22 5.79 -6.73 1.51
C PHE A 22 4.34 -6.89 1.95
N CYS A 23 4.15 -7.24 3.23
CA CYS A 23 2.84 -7.29 3.85
C CYS A 23 2.87 -6.68 5.25
N GLY A 24 1.76 -6.07 5.66
CA GLY A 24 1.71 -5.38 6.93
C GLY A 24 0.38 -4.69 7.21
N VAL A 25 0.34 -3.93 8.29
CA VAL A 25 -0.81 -3.10 8.66
C VAL A 25 -0.41 -1.64 8.52
N VAL A 26 -1.18 -0.88 7.75
CA VAL A 26 -1.05 0.57 7.66
C VAL A 26 -2.19 1.22 8.43
N GLU A 27 -1.88 2.34 9.10
CA GLU A 27 -2.86 3.13 9.82
C GLU A 27 -3.02 4.47 9.10
N LEU A 28 -4.23 4.72 8.60
CA LEU A 28 -4.55 5.97 7.91
C LEU A 28 -5.24 6.92 8.88
N SER A 29 -4.80 8.19 8.85
CA SER A 29 -5.39 9.28 9.64
C SER A 29 -6.86 9.53 9.29
N GLN A 30 -7.24 9.22 8.04
CA GLN A 30 -8.60 9.27 7.54
C GLN A 30 -8.92 7.95 6.83
N PRO A 31 -10.11 7.36 7.05
CA PRO A 31 -10.52 6.17 6.31
C PRO A 31 -10.61 6.49 4.82
N MET A 32 -10.08 5.58 4.00
CA MET A 32 -10.30 5.65 2.55
C MET A 32 -11.77 5.44 2.21
N ALA A 33 -12.22 6.07 1.13
CA ALA A 33 -13.55 5.83 0.60
C ALA A 33 -13.69 4.34 0.23
N GLN A 34 -14.91 3.81 0.36
CA GLN A 34 -15.17 2.40 0.05
C GLN A 34 -14.88 2.06 -1.42
N ASP A 35 -14.97 3.05 -2.30
CA ASP A 35 -14.67 3.00 -3.73
C ASP A 35 -13.28 3.53 -4.09
N SER A 36 -12.36 3.66 -3.12
CA SER A 36 -11.00 4.09 -3.47
C SER A 36 -10.36 3.08 -4.41
N ASP A 37 -9.88 3.58 -5.54
CA ASP A 37 -9.31 2.74 -6.57
C ASP A 37 -7.97 2.18 -6.09
N LYS A 38 -7.65 0.99 -6.61
CA LYS A 38 -6.36 0.34 -6.39
C LYS A 38 -5.17 1.29 -6.61
N ARG A 39 -5.28 2.17 -7.61
CA ARG A 39 -4.24 3.16 -7.96
C ARG A 39 -4.04 4.21 -6.87
N ASP A 40 -5.10 4.63 -6.18
CA ASP A 40 -5.00 5.60 -5.09
C ASP A 40 -4.24 5.00 -3.91
N ILE A 41 -4.50 3.71 -3.61
CA ILE A 41 -3.79 2.98 -2.58
C ILE A 41 -2.31 2.83 -2.95
N GLU A 42 -2.01 2.45 -4.20
CA GLU A 42 -0.63 2.36 -4.71
C GLU A 42 0.09 3.71 -4.62
N ALA A 43 -0.59 4.83 -4.91
CA ALA A 43 -0.03 6.17 -4.80
C ALA A 43 0.29 6.57 -3.35
N ILE A 44 -0.59 6.22 -2.40
CA ILE A 44 -0.36 6.46 -0.97
C ILE A 44 0.85 5.66 -0.49
N LEU A 45 0.88 4.37 -0.79
CA LEU A 45 1.99 3.48 -0.41
C LEU A 45 3.31 3.95 -1.04
N ALA A 46 3.29 4.34 -2.32
CA ALA A 46 4.47 4.84 -3.02
C ALA A 46 4.97 6.15 -2.39
N ARG A 47 4.08 7.08 -2.05
CA ARG A 47 4.45 8.34 -1.39
C ARG A 47 5.05 8.11 -0.01
N ASP A 48 4.48 7.20 0.78
CA ASP A 48 4.97 6.90 2.13
C ASP A 48 6.33 6.18 2.11
N LEU A 49 6.65 5.47 1.02
CA LEU A 49 7.92 4.77 0.80
C LEU A 49 8.95 5.61 0.01
N ASP A 50 8.63 6.83 -0.40
CA ASP A 50 9.42 7.68 -1.30
C ASP A 50 9.77 6.98 -2.65
N LEU A 51 8.79 6.28 -3.21
CA LEU A 51 8.89 5.54 -4.47
C LEU A 51 7.95 6.11 -5.54
N SER A 52 8.21 5.76 -6.80
CA SER A 52 7.26 5.99 -7.88
C SER A 52 6.02 5.13 -7.70
N GLN A 53 4.83 5.65 -8.02
CA GLN A 53 3.60 4.86 -8.05
C GLN A 53 3.73 3.63 -8.95
N SER A 54 4.48 3.74 -10.05
CA SER A 54 4.72 2.61 -10.97
C SER A 54 5.63 1.53 -10.38
N ALA A 55 6.34 1.84 -9.29
CA ALA A 55 7.19 0.91 -8.57
C ALA A 55 6.42 0.11 -7.52
N VAL A 56 5.15 0.43 -7.23
CA VAL A 56 4.33 -0.25 -6.23
C VAL A 56 3.16 -0.93 -6.91
N ARG A 57 3.05 -2.25 -6.73
CA ARG A 57 1.90 -3.03 -7.21
C ARG A 57 1.15 -3.64 -6.04
N LEU A 58 -0.07 -3.17 -5.81
CA LEU A 58 -0.91 -3.68 -4.74
C LEU A 58 -1.36 -5.12 -5.07
N VAL A 59 -1.25 -6.00 -4.10
CA VAL A 59 -1.69 -7.40 -4.17
C VAL A 59 -2.99 -7.59 -3.39
N SER A 60 -3.03 -7.09 -2.15
CA SER A 60 -4.18 -7.21 -1.26
C SER A 60 -4.39 -5.95 -0.43
N TRP A 61 -5.64 -5.60 -0.19
CA TRP A 61 -6.04 -4.49 0.66
C TRP A 61 -7.36 -4.82 1.36
N SER A 62 -7.34 -4.78 2.69
CA SER A 62 -8.50 -5.13 3.50
C SER A 62 -8.58 -4.24 4.74
N ARG A 63 -9.75 -3.67 5.00
CA ARG A 63 -9.98 -2.91 6.23
C ARG A 63 -10.04 -3.84 7.44
N LEU A 64 -9.22 -3.55 8.45
CA LEU A 64 -9.26 -4.24 9.74
C LEU A 64 -10.30 -3.56 10.64
N HIS A 65 -11.11 -4.37 11.32
CA HIS A 65 -12.21 -3.94 12.19
C HIS A 65 -11.76 -3.84 13.65
#